data_AF-A0A534K753-F1
#
_entry.id   AF-A0A534K753-F1
#
_cell.length_a   1.000
_cell.length_b   1.000
_cell.length_c   1.000
_cell.angle_alpha   90.00
_cell.angle_beta   90.00
_cell.angle_gamma   90.00
#
_symmetry.space_group_name_H-M   'P 1'
#
loop_
_entity.id
_entity.type
_entity.pdbx_description
1 polymer ?
#
loop_
_entity_poly.entity_id
_entity_poly.type
_entity_poly.pdbx_seq_one_letter_code
_entity_poly.pdbx_strand_id
1 'polypeptide(L)'
;MPAPAGANDMGGTPSIADLLRRATEEALQKEQEVAKRQAALQQTQEQLDADRESLEQEKGALAEERDALVGREKGLRAREKELEGQERALGQREQEFEASRQRTLAKEQELVKREEEIARRMEGLVKREEELGRRDSEMAASGQEIATRKNEIAARQSEILKLLGDQKAAIESQIQRGQELLSREQRLAKEEEQVAAVKAKITEDQRRLTEREKGLLAREQSVRAAPSMEERPAAAPSASAQRPATTAPAMARPAPQMAQTTIRPQTSPQPASQPAPRPTAPPARPAPVVPTKAEIAAEPEVAEAEGAEGEAGEIPCPACGTMISSDAIMCYACGHRLQEEVVEGEGGEIPCPACGTMISSDAIMCYACGHRLAAEDDDRGGKKGAGAVKKVLKKKVI
;
A
#
# COMPACT_ATOMS: atom_id res chain seq x y z
N MET A 1 -77.77 -58.70 -121.08
CA MET A 1 -77.87 -60.07 -121.60
C MET A 1 -77.72 -61.02 -120.42
N PRO A 2 -78.53 -62.08 -120.29
CA PRO A 2 -79.55 -62.54 -121.24
C PRO A 2 -80.93 -61.87 -121.07
N ALA A 3 -81.75 -62.08 -122.10
CA ALA A 3 -83.22 -62.13 -122.11
C ALA A 3 -83.56 -63.52 -122.77
N PRO A 4 -84.81 -63.95 -123.05
CA PRO A 4 -86.09 -63.21 -123.02
C PRO A 4 -87.26 -64.07 -122.47
N ALA A 5 -88.47 -63.84 -123.01
CA ALA A 5 -89.74 -64.57 -122.83
C ALA A 5 -90.45 -64.36 -121.48
N GLY A 6 -91.70 -63.90 -121.41
CA GLY A 6 -92.57 -63.33 -122.45
C GLY A 6 -93.93 -64.02 -122.52
N ALA A 7 -94.96 -63.31 -122.04
CA ALA A 7 -96.36 -63.65 -122.22
C ALA A 7 -97.16 -62.34 -122.36
N ASN A 8 -98.21 -62.37 -123.18
CA ASN A 8 -99.16 -61.26 -123.27
C ASN A 8 -100.06 -61.26 -122.03
N ASP A 9 -100.47 -60.08 -121.56
CA ASP A 9 -101.90 -59.85 -121.36
C ASP A 9 -102.28 -58.39 -121.68
N MET A 10 -103.58 -58.17 -121.81
CA MET A 10 -104.22 -57.00 -122.39
C MET A 10 -104.10 -55.74 -121.52
N GLY A 11 -104.23 -54.58 -122.18
CA GLY A 11 -104.41 -53.29 -121.51
C GLY A 11 -105.75 -53.16 -120.82
N GLY A 12 -105.92 -53.85 -119.69
CA GLY A 12 -106.91 -53.44 -118.68
C GLY A 12 -106.45 -52.11 -118.07
N THR A 13 -107.23 -51.04 -118.30
CA THR A 13 -107.08 -49.82 -117.49
C THR A 13 -107.18 -50.24 -116.02
N PRO A 14 -106.19 -49.94 -115.17
CA PRO A 14 -106.21 -50.41 -113.79
C PRO A 14 -107.49 -49.92 -113.12
N SER A 15 -108.20 -50.84 -112.47
CA SER A 15 -109.46 -50.48 -111.81
C SER A 15 -109.17 -49.39 -110.78
N ILE A 16 -110.15 -48.52 -110.53
CA ILE A 16 -110.05 -47.50 -109.49
C ILE A 16 -109.67 -48.17 -108.15
N ALA A 17 -110.13 -49.40 -107.90
CA ALA A 17 -109.75 -50.21 -106.75
C ALA A 17 -108.25 -50.60 -106.69
N ASP A 18 -107.59 -50.84 -107.83
CA ASP A 18 -106.16 -51.24 -107.88
C ASP A 18 -105.24 -50.02 -107.75
N LEU A 19 -105.64 -48.88 -108.33
CA LEU A 19 -104.98 -47.59 -108.09
C LEU A 19 -105.11 -47.16 -106.62
N LEU A 20 -106.30 -47.31 -106.03
CA LEU A 20 -106.51 -47.09 -104.60
C LEU A 20 -105.67 -48.04 -103.74
N ARG A 21 -105.58 -49.33 -104.09
CA ARG A 21 -104.76 -50.29 -103.34
C ARG A 21 -103.28 -49.91 -103.36
N ARG A 22 -102.71 -49.61 -104.54
CA ARG A 22 -101.33 -49.11 -104.65
C ARG A 22 -101.12 -47.80 -103.89
N ALA A 23 -102.07 -46.87 -103.96
CA ALA A 23 -102.01 -45.64 -103.18
C ALA A 23 -102.01 -45.90 -101.66
N THR A 24 -102.77 -46.89 -101.16
CA THR A 24 -102.74 -47.29 -99.75
C THR A 24 -101.45 -48.03 -99.37
N GLU A 25 -100.91 -48.88 -100.25
CA GLU A 25 -99.63 -49.57 -100.03
C GLU A 25 -98.46 -48.57 -100.00
N GLU A 26 -98.44 -47.60 -100.92
CA GLU A 26 -97.49 -46.48 -100.92
C GLU A 26 -97.66 -45.56 -99.71
N ALA A 27 -98.89 -45.26 -99.29
CA ALA A 27 -99.15 -44.46 -98.09
C ALA A 27 -98.60 -45.16 -96.85
N LEU A 28 -98.87 -46.46 -96.69
CA LEU A 28 -98.40 -47.26 -95.57
C LEU A 28 -96.85 -47.43 -95.59
N GLN A 29 -96.23 -47.51 -96.78
CA GLN A 29 -94.77 -47.43 -96.91
C GLN A 29 -94.22 -46.06 -96.49
N LYS A 30 -94.86 -44.96 -96.88
CA LYS A 30 -94.48 -43.59 -96.49
C LYS A 30 -94.68 -43.36 -94.99
N GLU A 31 -95.73 -43.90 -94.39
CA GLU A 31 -95.94 -43.94 -92.93
C GLU A 31 -94.83 -44.72 -92.22
N GLN A 32 -94.42 -45.89 -92.74
CA GLN A 32 -93.27 -46.63 -92.21
C GLN A 32 -91.95 -45.87 -92.37
N GLU A 33 -91.72 -45.15 -93.46
CA GLU A 33 -90.54 -44.27 -93.60
C GLU A 33 -90.57 -43.10 -92.62
N VAL A 34 -91.73 -42.45 -92.45
CA VAL A 34 -91.90 -41.35 -91.49
C VAL A 34 -91.70 -41.85 -90.06
N ALA A 35 -92.26 -43.01 -89.69
CA ALA A 35 -92.04 -43.63 -88.39
C ALA A 35 -90.56 -43.98 -88.15
N LYS A 36 -89.86 -44.52 -89.15
CA LYS A 36 -88.40 -44.77 -89.07
C LYS A 36 -87.59 -43.48 -88.93
N ARG A 37 -87.96 -42.41 -89.65
CA ARG A 37 -87.33 -41.08 -89.53
C ARG A 37 -87.62 -40.45 -88.17
N GLN A 38 -88.83 -40.58 -87.65
CA GLN A 38 -89.20 -40.12 -86.31
C GLN A 38 -88.42 -40.86 -85.22
N ALA A 39 -88.33 -42.19 -85.29
CA ALA A 39 -87.53 -42.99 -84.36
C ALA A 39 -86.03 -42.64 -84.42
N ALA A 40 -85.48 -42.43 -85.63
CA ALA A 40 -84.09 -41.98 -85.78
C ALA A 40 -83.86 -40.57 -85.22
N LEU A 41 -84.81 -39.64 -85.43
CA LEU A 41 -84.74 -38.29 -84.86
C LEU A 41 -84.85 -38.32 -83.33
N GLN A 42 -85.74 -39.13 -82.77
CA GLN A 42 -85.84 -39.39 -81.32
C GLN A 42 -84.53 -39.93 -80.77
N GLN A 43 -83.93 -40.94 -81.41
CA GLN A 43 -82.63 -41.47 -81.00
C GLN A 43 -81.51 -40.41 -81.05
N THR A 44 -81.47 -39.55 -82.08
CA THR A 44 -80.49 -38.45 -82.12
C THR A 44 -80.77 -37.36 -81.09
N GLN A 45 -82.03 -37.16 -80.69
CA GLN A 45 -82.39 -36.22 -79.64
C GLN A 45 -81.97 -36.75 -78.27
N GLU A 46 -82.28 -38.02 -77.97
CA GLU A 46 -81.81 -38.71 -76.75
C GLU A 46 -80.28 -38.70 -76.64
N GLN A 47 -79.56 -38.85 -77.76
CA GLN A 47 -78.10 -38.72 -77.80
C GLN A 47 -77.63 -37.28 -77.51
N LEU A 48 -78.24 -36.28 -78.13
CA LEU A 48 -77.89 -34.87 -77.90
C LEU A 48 -78.20 -34.40 -76.47
N ASP A 49 -79.29 -34.89 -75.87
CA ASP A 49 -79.63 -34.61 -74.48
C ASP A 49 -78.66 -35.31 -73.51
N ALA A 50 -78.23 -36.55 -73.78
CA ALA A 50 -77.20 -37.24 -72.99
C ALA A 50 -75.79 -36.60 -73.14
N ASP A 51 -75.39 -36.25 -74.36
CA ASP A 51 -74.15 -35.50 -74.63
C ASP A 51 -74.17 -34.16 -73.87
N ARG A 52 -75.32 -33.47 -73.87
CA ARG A 52 -75.52 -32.23 -73.13
C ARG A 52 -75.40 -32.44 -71.61
N GLU A 53 -76.04 -33.46 -71.04
CA GLU A 53 -75.91 -33.76 -69.61
C GLU A 53 -74.45 -34.05 -69.22
N SER A 54 -73.70 -34.79 -70.05
CA SER A 54 -72.27 -35.04 -69.80
C SER A 54 -71.44 -33.75 -69.87
N LEU A 55 -71.68 -32.90 -70.86
CA LEU A 55 -71.02 -31.58 -71.00
C LEU A 55 -71.44 -30.58 -69.91
N GLU A 56 -72.58 -30.76 -69.23
CA GLU A 56 -72.97 -29.97 -68.06
C GLU A 56 -72.28 -30.50 -66.79
N GLN A 57 -72.09 -31.82 -66.66
CA GLN A 57 -71.29 -32.46 -65.60
C GLN A 57 -69.80 -32.09 -65.69
N GLU A 58 -69.18 -32.17 -66.88
CA GLU A 58 -67.77 -31.79 -67.09
C GLU A 58 -67.50 -30.31 -66.73
N LYS A 59 -68.42 -29.41 -67.08
CA LYS A 59 -68.34 -27.99 -66.68
C LYS A 59 -68.43 -27.80 -65.17
N GLY A 60 -69.21 -28.64 -64.48
CA GLY A 60 -69.25 -28.70 -63.03
C GLY A 60 -67.88 -29.08 -62.44
N ALA A 61 -67.34 -30.23 -62.86
CA ALA A 61 -66.04 -30.72 -62.41
C ALA A 61 -64.91 -29.70 -62.68
N LEU A 62 -64.85 -29.10 -63.87
CA LEU A 62 -63.85 -28.08 -64.21
C LEU A 62 -64.01 -26.79 -63.39
N ALA A 63 -65.23 -26.44 -62.95
CA ALA A 63 -65.46 -25.31 -62.05
C ALA A 63 -64.96 -25.61 -60.62
N GLU A 64 -65.18 -26.83 -60.13
CA GLU A 64 -64.65 -27.29 -58.84
C GLU A 64 -63.12 -27.37 -58.85
N GLU A 65 -62.51 -27.91 -59.91
CA GLU A 65 -61.05 -27.93 -60.08
C GLU A 65 -60.46 -26.51 -60.14
N ARG A 66 -61.08 -25.59 -60.89
CA ARG A 66 -60.70 -24.17 -60.93
C ARG A 66 -60.70 -23.56 -59.52
N ASP A 67 -61.76 -23.77 -58.75
CA ASP A 67 -61.88 -23.15 -57.42
C ASP A 67 -60.95 -23.80 -56.39
N ALA A 68 -60.66 -25.10 -56.52
CA ALA A 68 -59.60 -25.78 -55.78
C ALA A 68 -58.21 -25.25 -56.13
N LEU A 69 -57.91 -24.98 -57.41
CA LEU A 69 -56.65 -24.38 -57.86
C LEU A 69 -56.51 -22.94 -57.35
N VAL A 70 -57.55 -22.12 -57.44
CA VAL A 70 -57.58 -20.76 -56.86
C VAL A 70 -57.41 -20.79 -55.33
N GLY A 71 -57.96 -21.81 -54.65
CA GLY A 71 -57.72 -22.05 -53.22
C GLY A 71 -56.24 -22.36 -52.92
N ARG A 72 -55.62 -23.26 -53.69
CA ARG A 72 -54.18 -23.59 -53.56
C ARG A 72 -53.29 -22.38 -53.84
N GLU A 73 -53.59 -21.60 -54.88
CA GLU A 73 -52.83 -20.41 -55.27
C GLU A 73 -52.88 -19.32 -54.16
N LYS A 74 -54.05 -19.10 -53.55
CA LYS A 74 -54.19 -18.23 -52.37
C LYS A 74 -53.38 -18.75 -51.18
N GLY A 75 -53.36 -20.06 -50.94
CA GLY A 75 -52.56 -20.70 -49.90
C GLY A 75 -51.04 -20.58 -50.13
N LEU A 76 -50.58 -20.65 -51.38
CA LEU A 76 -49.18 -20.42 -51.74
C LEU A 76 -48.77 -18.96 -51.50
N ARG A 77 -49.58 -17.98 -51.96
CA ARG A 77 -49.33 -16.55 -51.70
C ARG A 77 -49.35 -16.17 -50.21
N ALA A 78 -50.07 -16.93 -49.38
CA ALA A 78 -50.04 -16.75 -47.93
C ALA A 78 -48.70 -17.22 -47.33
N ARG A 79 -48.22 -18.40 -47.73
CA ARG A 79 -46.92 -18.95 -47.31
C ARG A 79 -45.73 -18.14 -47.83
N GLU A 80 -45.82 -17.63 -49.05
CA GLU A 80 -44.83 -16.73 -49.65
C GLU A 80 -44.61 -15.49 -48.76
N LYS A 81 -45.69 -14.81 -48.36
CA LYS A 81 -45.63 -13.67 -47.43
C LYS A 81 -45.14 -14.03 -46.04
N GLU A 82 -45.44 -15.24 -45.55
CA GLU A 82 -44.91 -15.73 -44.28
C GLU A 82 -43.39 -15.93 -44.35
N LEU A 83 -42.90 -16.55 -45.42
CA LEU A 83 -41.47 -16.75 -45.68
C LEU A 83 -40.73 -15.41 -45.84
N GLU A 84 -41.25 -14.46 -46.63
CA GLU A 84 -40.66 -13.10 -46.69
C GLU A 84 -40.63 -12.43 -45.29
N GLY A 85 -41.60 -12.71 -44.42
CA GLY A 85 -41.63 -12.24 -43.04
C GLY A 85 -40.53 -12.87 -42.18
N GLN A 86 -40.32 -14.18 -42.34
CA GLN A 86 -39.26 -14.93 -41.67
C GLN A 86 -37.86 -14.49 -42.16
N GLU A 87 -37.66 -14.29 -43.47
CA GLU A 87 -36.41 -13.77 -44.06
C GLU A 87 -36.05 -12.38 -43.50
N ARG A 88 -37.02 -11.46 -43.43
CA ARG A 88 -36.82 -10.13 -42.82
C ARG A 88 -36.43 -10.23 -41.34
N ALA A 89 -37.05 -11.14 -40.58
CA ALA A 89 -36.75 -11.36 -39.18
C ALA A 89 -35.37 -12.03 -38.96
N LEU A 90 -34.93 -12.90 -39.87
CA LEU A 90 -33.59 -13.48 -39.86
C LEU A 90 -32.52 -12.42 -40.17
N GLY A 91 -32.70 -11.63 -41.23
CA GLY A 91 -31.77 -10.55 -41.58
C GLY A 91 -31.65 -9.46 -40.50
N GLN A 92 -32.71 -9.21 -39.72
CA GLN A 92 -32.64 -8.37 -38.52
C GLN A 92 -31.78 -9.01 -37.42
N ARG A 93 -32.01 -10.29 -37.09
CA ARG A 93 -31.20 -11.02 -36.09
C ARG A 93 -29.73 -11.13 -36.48
N GLU A 94 -29.42 -11.34 -37.75
CA GLU A 94 -28.03 -11.36 -38.26
C GLU A 94 -27.32 -10.02 -38.01
N GLN A 95 -28.00 -8.89 -38.24
CA GLN A 95 -27.49 -7.56 -37.92
C GLN A 95 -27.31 -7.36 -36.40
N GLU A 96 -28.26 -7.83 -35.58
CA GLU A 96 -28.14 -7.79 -34.11
C GLU A 96 -26.97 -8.64 -33.60
N PHE A 97 -26.75 -9.83 -34.18
CA PHE A 97 -25.63 -10.70 -33.84
C PHE A 97 -24.29 -10.08 -34.24
N GLU A 98 -24.15 -9.55 -35.45
CA GLU A 98 -22.91 -8.92 -35.90
C GLU A 98 -22.61 -7.63 -35.12
N ALA A 99 -23.61 -6.79 -34.85
CA ALA A 99 -23.47 -5.63 -33.96
C ALA A 99 -23.11 -6.03 -32.52
N SER A 100 -23.54 -7.21 -32.04
CA SER A 100 -23.16 -7.74 -30.73
C SER A 100 -21.72 -8.28 -30.75
N ARG A 101 -21.33 -9.01 -31.80
CA ARG A 101 -19.97 -9.49 -32.03
C ARG A 101 -18.96 -8.34 -32.10
N GLN A 102 -19.27 -7.27 -32.83
CA GLN A 102 -18.43 -6.06 -32.88
C GLN A 102 -18.31 -5.37 -31.52
N ARG A 103 -19.40 -5.29 -30.74
CA ARG A 103 -19.37 -4.78 -29.35
C ARG A 103 -18.53 -5.65 -28.41
N THR A 104 -18.48 -6.96 -28.62
CA THR A 104 -17.61 -7.87 -27.85
C THR A 104 -16.14 -7.68 -28.23
N LEU A 105 -15.81 -7.71 -29.54
CA LEU A 105 -14.44 -7.46 -30.04
C LEU A 105 -13.87 -6.11 -29.56
N ALA A 106 -14.70 -5.07 -29.51
CA ALA A 106 -14.30 -3.76 -28.98
C ALA A 106 -13.94 -3.81 -27.48
N LYS A 107 -14.67 -4.60 -26.67
CA LYS A 107 -14.38 -4.81 -25.25
C LYS A 107 -13.13 -5.66 -25.04
N GLU A 108 -12.93 -6.71 -25.84
CA GLU A 108 -11.71 -7.53 -25.81
C GLU A 108 -10.46 -6.68 -26.08
N GLN A 109 -10.49 -5.81 -27.10
CA GLN A 109 -9.42 -4.85 -27.37
C GLN A 109 -9.22 -3.80 -26.25
N GLU A 110 -10.25 -3.51 -25.47
CA GLU A 110 -10.16 -2.61 -24.31
C GLU A 110 -9.57 -3.33 -23.08
N LEU A 111 -9.88 -4.60 -22.89
CA LEU A 111 -9.30 -5.45 -21.83
C LEU A 111 -7.79 -5.67 -22.07
N VAL A 112 -7.38 -6.02 -23.29
CA VAL A 112 -5.95 -6.18 -23.63
C VAL A 112 -5.14 -4.90 -23.34
N LYS A 113 -5.70 -3.71 -23.61
CA LYS A 113 -5.06 -2.43 -23.26
C LYS A 113 -4.94 -2.23 -21.75
N ARG A 114 -5.95 -2.61 -20.97
CA ARG A 114 -5.89 -2.58 -19.49
C ARG A 114 -4.86 -3.57 -18.95
N GLU A 115 -4.74 -4.75 -19.54
CA GLU A 115 -3.73 -5.75 -19.18
C GLU A 115 -2.31 -5.23 -19.47
N GLU A 116 -2.07 -4.60 -20.63
CA GLU A 116 -0.82 -3.92 -20.92
C GLU A 116 -0.50 -2.78 -19.93
N GLU A 117 -1.50 -1.96 -19.55
CA GLU A 117 -1.31 -0.92 -18.53
C GLU A 117 -0.98 -1.50 -17.16
N ILE A 118 -1.65 -2.58 -16.74
CA ILE A 118 -1.40 -3.26 -15.47
C ILE A 118 0.01 -3.87 -15.48
N ALA A 119 0.44 -4.53 -16.56
CA ALA A 119 1.80 -5.05 -16.71
C ALA A 119 2.86 -3.95 -16.55
N ARG A 120 2.71 -2.82 -17.26
CA ARG A 120 3.62 -1.66 -17.15
C ARG A 120 3.63 -1.06 -15.73
N ARG A 121 2.50 -1.06 -15.02
CA ARG A 121 2.42 -0.62 -13.61
C ARG A 121 3.14 -1.60 -12.68
N MET A 122 3.00 -2.90 -12.87
CA MET A 122 3.72 -3.93 -12.09
C MET A 122 5.24 -3.84 -12.30
N GLU A 123 5.71 -3.72 -13.55
CA GLU A 123 7.12 -3.46 -13.83
C GLU A 123 7.64 -2.20 -13.12
N GLY A 124 6.84 -1.14 -13.09
CA GLY A 124 7.15 0.11 -12.40
C GLY A 124 7.11 0.02 -10.88
N LEU A 125 6.47 -1.00 -10.30
CA LEU A 125 6.52 -1.28 -8.86
C LEU A 125 7.77 -2.10 -8.52
N VAL A 126 8.06 -3.18 -9.26
CA VAL A 126 9.27 -4.00 -9.08
C VAL A 126 10.54 -3.14 -9.14
N LYS A 127 10.65 -2.25 -10.15
CA LYS A 127 11.81 -1.33 -10.26
C LYS A 127 11.97 -0.40 -9.05
N ARG A 128 10.87 0.01 -8.40
CA ARG A 128 10.92 0.83 -7.17
C ARG A 128 11.30 0.00 -5.95
N GLU A 129 10.85 -1.25 -5.87
CA GLU A 129 11.22 -2.20 -4.82
C GLU A 129 12.72 -2.54 -4.89
N GLU A 130 13.25 -2.78 -6.10
CA GLU A 130 14.68 -2.92 -6.37
C GLU A 130 15.48 -1.67 -5.94
N GLU A 131 15.02 -0.47 -6.28
CA GLU A 131 15.67 0.77 -5.83
C GLU A 131 15.62 0.97 -4.31
N LEU A 132 14.51 0.61 -3.65
CA LEU A 132 14.36 0.71 -2.19
C LEU A 132 15.30 -0.26 -1.49
N GLY A 133 15.32 -1.54 -1.88
CA GLY A 133 16.25 -2.53 -1.36
C GLY A 133 17.73 -2.12 -1.56
N ARG A 134 18.04 -1.41 -2.66
CA ARG A 134 19.38 -0.82 -2.86
C ARG A 134 19.67 0.28 -1.84
N ARG A 135 18.75 1.24 -1.64
CA ARG A 135 18.88 2.30 -0.62
C ARG A 135 19.00 1.74 0.79
N ASP A 136 18.24 0.71 1.13
CA ASP A 136 18.32 0.05 2.43
C ASP A 136 19.70 -0.62 2.65
N SER A 137 20.28 -1.22 1.61
CA SER A 137 21.65 -1.76 1.66
C SER A 137 22.71 -0.67 1.85
N GLU A 138 22.55 0.49 1.21
CA GLU A 138 23.43 1.67 1.36
C GLU A 138 23.31 2.29 2.77
N MET A 139 22.10 2.36 3.32
CA MET A 139 21.86 2.80 4.70
C MET A 139 22.43 1.82 5.73
N ALA A 140 22.29 0.50 5.50
CA ALA A 140 22.86 -0.53 6.38
C ALA A 140 24.40 -0.46 6.41
N ALA A 141 25.05 -0.31 5.25
CA ALA A 141 26.49 -0.12 5.16
C ALA A 141 26.93 1.18 5.87
N SER A 142 26.23 2.28 5.64
CA SER A 142 26.47 3.56 6.33
C SER A 142 26.32 3.45 7.85
N GLY A 143 25.34 2.68 8.32
CA GLY A 143 25.14 2.37 9.74
C GLY A 143 26.30 1.58 10.35
N GLN A 144 26.87 0.62 9.62
CA GLN A 144 28.07 -0.12 10.03
C GLN A 144 29.30 0.79 10.11
N GLU A 145 29.51 1.67 9.13
CA GLU A 145 30.59 2.68 9.19
C GLU A 145 30.46 3.64 10.37
N ILE A 146 29.23 4.06 10.70
CA ILE A 146 28.97 4.90 11.88
C ILE A 146 29.28 4.12 13.16
N ALA A 147 28.98 2.83 13.22
CA ALA A 147 29.28 1.98 14.37
C ALA A 147 30.80 1.76 14.56
N THR A 148 31.56 1.48 13.49
CA THR A 148 33.03 1.34 13.58
C THR A 148 33.69 2.65 14.02
N ARG A 149 33.32 3.78 13.40
CA ARG A 149 33.83 5.11 13.78
C ARG A 149 33.51 5.47 15.24
N LYS A 150 32.31 5.13 15.74
CA LYS A 150 31.95 5.30 17.16
C LYS A 150 32.85 4.48 18.09
N ASN A 151 33.12 3.22 17.73
CA ASN A 151 34.01 2.35 18.50
C ASN A 151 35.47 2.85 18.51
N GLU A 152 35.97 3.36 17.37
CA GLU A 152 37.28 4.01 17.30
C GLU A 152 37.37 5.26 18.18
N ILE A 153 36.34 6.11 18.18
CA ILE A 153 36.28 7.31 19.02
C ILE A 153 36.29 6.92 20.51
N ALA A 154 35.49 5.92 20.90
CA ALA A 154 35.47 5.41 22.28
C ALA A 154 36.82 4.80 22.70
N ALA A 155 37.50 4.08 21.80
CA ALA A 155 38.84 3.55 22.04
C ALA A 155 39.85 4.68 22.30
N ARG A 156 39.90 5.71 21.43
CA ARG A 156 40.76 6.88 21.57
C ARG A 156 40.45 7.69 22.85
N GLN A 157 39.18 7.82 23.21
CA GLN A 157 38.79 8.42 24.50
C GLN A 157 39.34 7.62 25.69
N SER A 158 39.27 6.29 25.66
CA SER A 158 39.84 5.43 26.71
C SER A 158 41.37 5.53 26.81
N GLU A 159 42.06 5.76 25.70
CA GLU A 159 43.51 5.96 25.63
C GLU A 159 43.92 7.33 26.20
N ILE A 160 43.21 8.40 25.81
CA ILE A 160 43.41 9.74 26.37
C ILE A 160 43.20 9.73 27.90
N LEU A 161 42.16 9.04 28.40
CA LEU A 161 41.92 8.94 29.84
C LEU A 161 43.03 8.17 30.59
N LYS A 162 43.63 7.14 29.98
CA LYS A 162 44.82 6.46 30.54
C LYS A 162 46.02 7.40 30.60
N LEU A 163 46.36 8.05 29.49
CA LEU A 163 47.48 8.98 29.41
C LEU A 163 47.37 10.14 30.41
N LEU A 164 46.15 10.67 30.63
CA LEU A 164 45.90 11.69 31.66
C LEU A 164 46.05 11.13 33.08
N GLY A 165 45.66 9.88 33.32
CA GLY A 165 45.90 9.16 34.58
C GLY A 165 47.40 8.94 34.86
N ASP A 166 48.15 8.51 33.85
CA ASP A 166 49.61 8.30 33.94
C ASP A 166 50.36 9.63 34.17
N GLN A 167 49.98 10.69 33.46
CA GLN A 167 50.50 12.04 33.68
C GLN A 167 50.20 12.54 35.10
N LYS A 168 48.97 12.35 35.59
CA LYS A 168 48.60 12.71 36.97
C LYS A 168 49.46 11.95 37.98
N ALA A 169 49.62 10.64 37.85
CA ALA A 169 50.43 9.81 38.75
C ALA A 169 51.92 10.23 38.71
N ALA A 170 52.44 10.59 37.54
CA ALA A 170 53.80 11.11 37.38
C ALA A 170 53.98 12.47 38.10
N ILE A 171 53.00 13.38 38.02
CA ILE A 171 53.00 14.67 38.73
C ILE A 171 52.89 14.46 40.24
N GLU A 172 51.99 13.58 40.71
CA GLU A 172 51.88 13.23 42.13
C GLU A 172 53.19 12.65 42.69
N SER A 173 53.87 11.79 41.91
CA SER A 173 55.21 11.27 42.23
C SER A 173 56.30 12.36 42.25
N GLN A 174 56.21 13.40 41.41
CA GLN A 174 57.13 14.54 41.46
C GLN A 174 56.88 15.40 42.70
N ILE A 175 55.61 15.66 43.04
CA ILE A 175 55.21 16.42 44.24
C ILE A 175 55.68 15.69 45.51
N GLN A 176 55.47 14.38 45.61
CA GLN A 176 55.96 13.57 46.74
C GLN A 176 57.49 13.67 46.88
N ARG A 177 58.25 13.54 45.79
CA ARG A 177 59.71 13.71 45.81
C ARG A 177 60.14 15.12 46.21
N GLY A 178 59.41 16.15 45.77
CA GLY A 178 59.64 17.54 46.20
C GLY A 178 59.40 17.73 47.71
N GLN A 179 58.31 17.16 48.23
CA GLN A 179 58.00 17.16 49.67
C GLN A 179 59.06 16.40 50.48
N GLU A 180 59.55 15.27 49.99
CA GLU A 180 60.68 14.55 50.61
C GLU A 180 61.94 15.42 50.65
N LEU A 181 62.32 16.06 49.54
CA LEU A 181 63.51 16.94 49.48
C LEU A 181 63.38 18.12 50.45
N LEU A 182 62.25 18.83 50.44
CA LEU A 182 61.96 19.89 51.42
C LEU A 182 62.05 19.38 52.87
N SER A 183 61.59 18.15 53.14
CA SER A 183 61.70 17.55 54.49
C SER A 183 63.13 17.18 54.89
N ARG A 184 64.03 16.95 53.91
CA ARG A 184 65.47 16.72 54.13
C ARG A 184 66.20 18.04 54.31
N GLU A 185 65.91 19.06 53.51
CA GLU A 185 66.41 20.43 53.67
C GLU A 185 66.05 21.00 55.06
N GLN A 186 64.81 20.81 55.51
CA GLN A 186 64.39 21.19 56.87
C GLN A 186 65.06 20.40 58.01
N ARG A 187 65.66 19.23 57.73
CA ARG A 187 66.50 18.50 58.71
C ARG A 187 67.93 19.02 58.68
N LEU A 188 68.51 19.15 57.48
CA LEU A 188 69.84 19.71 57.28
C LEU A 188 69.97 21.11 57.88
N ALA A 189 68.99 22.00 57.68
CA ALA A 189 68.98 23.32 58.31
C ALA A 189 68.98 23.27 59.86
N LYS A 190 68.30 22.28 60.47
CA LYS A 190 68.29 22.07 61.93
C LYS A 190 69.58 21.43 62.43
N GLU A 191 70.21 20.60 61.61
CA GLU A 191 71.53 20.00 61.88
C GLU A 191 72.63 21.07 61.76
N GLU A 192 72.54 21.97 60.78
CA GLU A 192 73.39 23.16 60.64
C GLU A 192 73.22 24.14 61.81
N GLU A 193 71.98 24.41 62.25
CA GLU A 193 71.69 25.20 63.45
C GLU A 193 72.31 24.56 64.71
N GLN A 194 72.15 23.24 64.89
CA GLN A 194 72.77 22.50 65.99
C GLN A 194 74.30 22.54 65.92
N VAL A 195 74.90 22.38 64.74
CA VAL A 195 76.35 22.49 64.53
C VAL A 195 76.84 23.91 64.79
N ALA A 196 76.08 24.94 64.43
CA ALA A 196 76.40 26.34 64.75
C ALA A 196 76.33 26.58 66.28
N ALA A 197 75.30 26.06 66.96
CA ALA A 197 75.17 26.15 68.41
C ALA A 197 76.27 25.38 69.16
N VAL A 198 76.73 24.23 68.64
CA VAL A 198 77.87 23.48 69.18
C VAL A 198 79.18 24.24 68.95
N LYS A 199 79.40 24.80 67.75
CA LYS A 199 80.56 25.67 67.46
C LYS A 199 80.60 26.88 68.40
N ALA A 200 79.45 27.54 68.66
CA ALA A 200 79.35 28.66 69.58
C ALA A 200 79.67 28.27 71.04
N LYS A 201 79.26 27.08 71.49
CA LYS A 201 79.67 26.53 72.79
C LYS A 201 81.17 26.28 72.85
N ILE A 202 81.75 25.68 71.81
CA ILE A 202 83.20 25.42 71.73
C ILE A 202 83.99 26.74 71.75
N THR A 203 83.55 27.81 71.07
CA THR A 203 84.24 29.11 71.13
C THR A 203 84.10 29.81 72.48
N GLU A 204 82.97 29.67 73.17
CA GLU A 204 82.78 30.16 74.55
C GLU A 204 83.62 29.35 75.56
N ASP A 205 83.68 28.03 75.44
CA ASP A 205 84.54 27.21 76.32
C ASP A 205 86.03 27.41 76.00
N GLN A 206 86.43 27.66 74.75
CA GLN A 206 87.78 28.08 74.39
C GLN A 206 88.11 29.48 74.95
N ARG A 207 87.14 30.40 74.97
CA ARG A 207 87.28 31.72 75.62
C ARG A 207 87.49 31.55 77.13
N ARG A 208 86.68 30.70 77.79
CA ARG A 208 86.82 30.38 79.22
C ARG A 208 88.12 29.67 79.55
N LEU A 209 88.60 28.78 78.69
CA LEU A 209 89.90 28.12 78.85
C LEU A 209 91.03 29.14 78.71
N THR A 210 91.05 29.96 77.67
CA THR A 210 92.08 31.01 77.51
C THR A 210 92.02 32.11 78.58
N GLU A 211 90.85 32.37 79.17
CA GLU A 211 90.68 33.25 80.34
C GLU A 211 91.20 32.58 81.63
N ARG A 212 90.93 31.29 81.83
CA ARG A 212 91.53 30.48 82.91
C ARG A 212 93.03 30.36 82.77
N GLU A 213 93.56 30.16 81.57
CA GLU A 213 95.00 30.13 81.27
C GLU A 213 95.65 31.47 81.60
N LYS A 214 95.05 32.61 81.20
CA LYS A 214 95.52 33.94 81.62
C LYS A 214 95.48 34.11 83.14
N GLY A 215 94.43 33.65 83.81
CA GLY A 215 94.33 33.67 85.27
C GLY A 215 95.34 32.74 85.98
N LEU A 216 95.67 31.60 85.37
CA LEU A 216 96.69 30.67 85.87
C LEU A 216 98.11 31.19 85.61
N LEU A 217 98.38 31.81 84.47
CA LEU A 217 99.65 32.50 84.18
C LEU A 217 99.85 33.71 85.08
N ALA A 218 98.80 34.48 85.38
CA ALA A 218 98.85 35.55 86.38
C ALA A 218 99.15 35.00 87.79
N ARG A 219 98.56 33.85 88.16
CA ARG A 219 98.90 33.13 89.40
C ARG A 219 100.34 32.61 89.39
N GLU A 220 100.81 32.01 88.31
CA GLU A 220 102.19 31.52 88.16
C GLU A 220 103.18 32.68 88.28
N GLN A 221 102.90 33.83 87.65
CA GLN A 221 103.70 35.04 87.81
C GLN A 221 103.69 35.58 89.25
N SER A 222 102.54 35.51 89.96
CA SER A 222 102.50 35.90 91.38
C SER A 222 103.23 34.92 92.31
N VAL A 223 103.17 33.61 92.02
CA VAL A 223 103.90 32.56 92.76
C VAL A 223 105.41 32.63 92.49
N ARG A 224 105.79 32.96 91.25
CA ARG A 224 107.19 33.16 90.82
C ARG A 224 107.80 34.48 91.34
N ALA A 225 106.99 35.36 91.94
CA ALA A 225 107.40 36.63 92.52
C ALA A 225 107.58 36.62 94.05
N ALA A 226 107.38 35.48 94.73
CA ALA A 226 107.52 35.37 96.18
C ALA A 226 108.16 34.03 96.62
N PRO A 227 109.08 34.01 97.62
CA PRO A 227 109.75 32.79 98.05
C PRO A 227 108.99 32.01 99.14
N SER A 228 109.05 30.68 99.01
CA SER A 228 109.03 29.60 100.01
C SER A 228 108.37 29.80 101.40
N MET A 229 107.37 28.96 101.73
CA MET A 229 107.17 28.28 103.03
C MET A 229 106.14 27.12 102.89
N GLU A 230 106.01 26.29 103.94
CA GLU A 230 105.14 25.09 104.07
C GLU A 230 103.63 25.46 104.29
N GLU A 231 102.62 24.58 104.46
CA GLU A 231 102.55 23.22 105.05
C GLU A 231 101.28 22.40 104.62
N ARG A 232 100.92 21.34 105.37
CA ARG A 232 99.76 20.39 105.24
C ARG A 232 98.54 20.88 106.10
N PRO A 233 97.43 20.12 106.37
CA PRO A 233 96.89 18.85 105.83
C PRO A 233 95.36 18.84 105.47
N ALA A 234 94.92 17.66 105.01
CA ALA A 234 93.59 17.03 104.84
C ALA A 234 92.33 17.41 105.67
N ALA A 235 91.15 17.05 105.08
CA ALA A 235 90.05 16.21 105.65
C ALA A 235 88.60 16.79 105.75
N ALA A 236 87.65 16.09 105.06
CA ALA A 236 86.28 15.74 105.52
C ALA A 236 85.20 16.86 105.72
N PRO A 237 83.89 16.53 105.93
CA PRO A 237 83.03 15.60 105.16
C PRO A 237 81.55 16.07 104.92
N SER A 238 80.76 15.25 104.22
CA SER A 238 79.31 14.96 104.42
C SER A 238 78.17 16.01 104.28
N ALA A 239 77.40 15.84 103.19
CA ALA A 239 75.99 15.38 103.15
C ALA A 239 74.73 16.25 103.49
N SER A 240 73.68 15.99 102.69
CA SER A 240 72.24 15.82 103.05
C SER A 240 71.22 16.97 102.87
N ALA A 241 70.03 16.59 102.34
CA ALA A 241 68.67 17.16 102.55
C ALA A 241 68.36 18.63 102.10
N GLN A 242 67.13 19.04 101.71
CA GLN A 242 65.85 18.36 101.44
C GLN A 242 64.91 19.19 100.48
N ARG A 243 63.68 18.70 100.23
CA ARG A 243 62.55 19.31 99.45
C ARG A 243 61.75 20.34 100.32
N PRO A 244 60.66 21.09 99.89
CA PRO A 244 59.56 20.65 98.99
C PRO A 244 58.70 21.70 98.20
N ALA A 245 57.63 21.18 97.53
CA ALA A 245 56.33 21.80 97.17
C ALA A 245 56.28 22.95 96.12
N THR A 246 55.27 23.11 95.23
CA THR A 246 54.05 22.30 94.86
C THR A 246 53.85 22.36 93.31
N THR A 247 52.72 22.33 92.57
CA THR A 247 51.23 22.36 92.78
C THR A 247 50.52 21.67 91.57
N ALA A 248 49.17 21.74 91.44
CA ALA A 248 48.33 21.15 90.37
C ALA A 248 46.95 21.90 90.30
N PRO A 249 45.89 21.50 89.54
CA PRO A 249 45.67 20.42 88.54
C PRO A 249 45.29 21.00 87.13
N ALA A 250 44.40 20.53 86.22
CA ALA A 250 43.43 19.41 86.04
C ALA A 250 42.98 19.36 84.53
N MET A 251 42.44 18.30 83.89
CA MET A 251 42.33 16.86 84.18
C MET A 251 43.03 16.00 83.08
N ALA A 252 42.48 15.22 82.13
CA ALA A 252 41.13 14.77 81.72
C ALA A 252 41.19 13.36 81.01
N ARG A 253 40.09 12.83 80.43
CA ARG A 253 39.94 11.44 79.89
C ARG A 253 38.90 11.37 78.72
N PRO A 254 38.72 10.26 77.94
CA PRO A 254 39.32 8.91 77.99
C PRO A 254 39.91 8.38 76.64
N ALA A 255 40.26 7.07 76.60
CA ALA A 255 40.79 6.26 75.46
C ALA A 255 39.72 5.19 75.03
N PRO A 256 39.97 4.01 74.35
CA PRO A 256 41.22 3.36 73.88
C PRO A 256 41.18 2.54 72.54
N GLN A 257 42.32 1.92 72.18
CA GLN A 257 42.55 0.59 71.51
C GLN A 257 41.84 0.24 70.16
N MET A 258 42.52 -0.17 69.07
CA MET A 258 43.45 -1.29 68.76
C MET A 258 42.79 -2.64 68.37
N ALA A 259 42.98 -3.10 67.12
CA ALA A 259 42.98 -4.52 66.68
C ALA A 259 43.60 -4.70 65.28
N GLN A 260 44.15 -5.88 64.96
CA GLN A 260 44.69 -6.30 63.64
C GLN A 260 44.46 -7.81 63.40
N THR A 261 44.10 -8.22 62.18
CA THR A 261 44.20 -9.60 61.59
C THR A 261 43.58 -9.58 60.17
N THR A 262 43.84 -10.39 59.13
CA THR A 262 44.95 -11.20 58.55
C THR A 262 44.34 -12.37 57.73
N ILE A 263 44.30 -12.23 56.40
CA ILE A 263 44.71 -13.24 55.37
C ILE A 263 43.97 -14.61 55.27
N ARG A 264 43.11 -14.75 54.22
CA ARG A 264 42.93 -15.91 53.26
C ARG A 264 42.47 -17.32 53.78
N PRO A 265 42.15 -18.34 52.92
CA PRO A 265 41.89 -18.37 51.45
C PRO A 265 40.69 -19.27 50.94
N GLN A 266 40.42 -19.21 49.61
CA GLN A 266 39.89 -20.27 48.68
C GLN A 266 38.44 -20.81 48.78
N THR A 267 37.71 -20.78 47.64
CA THR A 267 37.29 -21.96 46.82
C THR A 267 36.53 -21.50 45.54
N SER A 268 36.40 -22.38 44.53
CA SER A 268 35.74 -22.12 43.22
C SER A 268 34.68 -23.24 42.89
N PRO A 269 34.17 -23.45 41.65
CA PRO A 269 32.76 -23.11 41.32
C PRO A 269 31.89 -24.24 40.70
N GLN A 270 30.68 -23.89 40.20
CA GLN A 270 29.77 -24.66 39.30
C GLN A 270 28.93 -25.82 39.91
N PRO A 271 27.86 -26.35 39.24
CA PRO A 271 26.93 -25.77 38.24
C PRO A 271 25.40 -26.07 38.46
N ALA A 272 24.57 -25.46 37.57
CA ALA A 272 23.20 -25.78 37.10
C ALA A 272 22.32 -26.91 37.70
N SER A 273 21.00 -26.64 37.81
CA SER A 273 19.95 -27.68 37.99
C SER A 273 18.52 -27.26 37.52
N GLN A 274 18.10 -27.82 36.39
CA GLN A 274 16.72 -28.16 35.94
C GLN A 274 16.87 -29.47 35.12
N PRO A 275 15.85 -30.35 34.90
CA PRO A 275 14.40 -30.08 34.85
C PRO A 275 13.48 -31.16 35.49
N ALA A 276 12.15 -31.00 35.33
CA ALA A 276 11.15 -32.07 35.48
C ALA A 276 9.95 -31.86 34.50
N PRO A 277 9.16 -32.89 34.12
CA PRO A 277 8.43 -32.89 32.83
C PRO A 277 6.88 -32.79 32.89
N ARG A 278 6.30 -32.71 31.69
CA ARG A 278 4.87 -32.76 31.33
C ARG A 278 4.13 -34.03 31.83
N PRO A 279 2.78 -34.03 31.73
CA PRO A 279 2.13 -35.04 30.88
C PRO A 279 1.41 -34.45 29.65
N THR A 280 1.14 -35.29 28.66
CA THR A 280 0.45 -34.96 27.39
C THR A 280 -0.81 -35.82 27.19
N ALA A 281 -1.83 -35.25 26.55
CA ALA A 281 -2.90 -35.99 25.89
C ALA A 281 -2.83 -35.71 24.36
N PRO A 282 -2.82 -36.72 23.48
CA PRO A 282 -2.58 -36.56 22.04
C PRO A 282 -3.92 -36.81 21.24
N PRO A 283 -3.98 -37.01 19.90
CA PRO A 283 -4.94 -36.24 19.08
C PRO A 283 -5.99 -37.08 18.33
N ALA A 284 -6.99 -36.41 17.75
CA ALA A 284 -7.89 -36.95 16.73
C ALA A 284 -7.58 -36.35 15.34
N ARG A 285 -7.86 -37.11 14.27
CA ARG A 285 -7.69 -36.70 12.85
C ARG A 285 -9.00 -36.88 12.05
N PRO A 286 -9.15 -36.26 10.87
CA PRO A 286 -10.45 -35.83 10.33
C PRO A 286 -11.01 -36.69 9.19
N ALA A 287 -12.29 -36.49 8.85
CA ALA A 287 -12.89 -36.47 7.49
C ALA A 287 -14.43 -36.11 7.59
N PRO A 288 -15.24 -36.04 6.52
CA PRO A 288 -15.48 -34.77 5.82
C PRO A 288 -16.95 -34.46 5.44
N VAL A 289 -17.34 -33.18 5.36
CA VAL A 289 -18.57 -32.76 4.66
C VAL A 289 -18.39 -31.38 3.97
N VAL A 290 -19.22 -31.09 2.97
CA VAL A 290 -19.17 -29.92 2.07
C VAL A 290 -20.43 -29.02 2.26
N PRO A 291 -20.65 -27.86 1.59
CA PRO A 291 -20.91 -26.62 2.33
C PRO A 291 -22.31 -25.99 2.14
N THR A 292 -22.78 -25.24 3.15
CA THR A 292 -24.01 -24.43 3.06
C THR A 292 -23.88 -23.03 3.69
N LYS A 293 -23.61 -22.05 2.81
CA LYS A 293 -24.15 -20.67 2.76
C LYS A 293 -24.82 -20.03 4.01
N ALA A 294 -24.18 -18.93 4.45
CA ALA A 294 -24.73 -17.64 4.92
C ALA A 294 -25.14 -17.40 6.41
N GLU A 295 -25.23 -16.09 6.70
CA GLU A 295 -25.61 -15.36 7.91
C GLU A 295 -24.60 -15.26 9.07
N ILE A 296 -24.74 -14.18 9.86
CA ILE A 296 -23.68 -13.48 10.60
C ILE A 296 -24.20 -13.03 11.96
N ALA A 297 -23.49 -13.30 13.05
CA ALA A 297 -23.71 -12.67 14.37
C ALA A 297 -22.50 -12.78 15.31
N ALA A 298 -22.31 -11.75 16.15
CA ALA A 298 -21.60 -11.69 17.44
C ALA A 298 -20.10 -12.11 17.54
N GLU A 299 -19.24 -11.08 17.60
CA GLU A 299 -18.21 -10.78 18.64
C GLU A 299 -17.24 -11.86 19.21
N PRO A 300 -15.94 -11.52 19.27
CA PRO A 300 -14.97 -12.02 20.23
C PRO A 300 -14.47 -10.95 21.23
N GLU A 301 -14.30 -11.31 22.50
CA GLU A 301 -13.57 -10.50 23.49
C GLU A 301 -12.04 -10.62 23.31
N VAL A 302 -11.27 -9.52 23.42
CA VAL A 302 -10.17 -9.34 24.42
C VAL A 302 -9.56 -7.92 24.44
N ALA A 303 -9.49 -7.36 25.64
CA ALA A 303 -8.40 -6.56 26.24
C ALA A 303 -7.72 -5.40 25.45
N GLU A 304 -8.21 -4.19 25.72
CA GLU A 304 -7.48 -3.05 26.31
C GLU A 304 -6.00 -2.77 25.94
N ALA A 305 -5.78 -1.54 25.43
CA ALA A 305 -4.62 -0.71 25.74
C ALA A 305 -5.09 0.75 25.91
N GLU A 306 -4.54 1.47 26.90
CA GLU A 306 -5.13 2.72 27.41
C GLU A 306 -4.76 3.99 26.61
N GLY A 307 -5.63 5.01 26.68
CA GLY A 307 -5.17 6.40 26.79
C GLY A 307 -5.51 7.40 25.67
N ALA A 308 -6.76 7.89 25.62
CA ALA A 308 -7.10 9.28 25.25
C ALA A 308 -8.58 9.56 25.57
N GLU A 309 -8.87 10.38 26.60
CA GLU A 309 -10.24 10.84 26.88
C GLU A 309 -10.60 12.03 25.99
N GLY A 310 -11.66 11.89 25.20
CA GLY A 310 -12.29 12.97 24.44
C GLY A 310 -13.75 12.63 24.20
N GLU A 311 -14.67 13.49 24.62
CA GLU A 311 -16.11 13.26 24.52
C GLU A 311 -16.56 13.34 23.05
N ALA A 312 -16.73 12.19 22.40
CA ALA A 312 -17.27 12.08 21.05
C ALA A 312 -18.78 12.37 21.04
N GLY A 313 -19.15 13.65 21.10
CA GLY A 313 -20.54 14.10 21.08
C GLY A 313 -21.21 13.81 19.73
N GLU A 314 -22.29 13.03 19.72
CA GLU A 314 -23.12 12.84 18.52
C GLU A 314 -24.18 13.93 18.40
N ILE A 315 -24.28 14.54 17.23
CA ILE A 315 -25.20 15.64 16.89
C ILE A 315 -26.11 15.20 15.73
N PRO A 316 -27.43 15.44 15.81
CA PRO A 316 -28.34 15.15 14.69
C PRO A 316 -28.15 16.15 13.54
N CYS A 317 -28.03 15.64 12.31
CA CYS A 317 -27.95 16.46 11.10
C CYS A 317 -29.21 17.33 10.92
N PRO A 318 -29.12 18.66 10.78
CA PRO A 318 -30.28 19.54 10.65
C PRO A 318 -31.09 19.32 9.36
N ALA A 319 -30.48 18.69 8.34
CA ALA A 319 -31.12 18.41 7.05
C ALA A 319 -31.81 17.03 6.96
N CYS A 320 -31.55 16.09 7.88
CA CYS A 320 -32.11 14.72 7.78
C CYS A 320 -32.32 13.97 9.11
N GLY A 321 -31.90 14.51 10.25
CA GLY A 321 -32.05 13.90 11.58
C GLY A 321 -31.10 12.73 11.89
N THR A 322 -30.25 12.30 10.95
CA THR A 322 -29.23 11.26 11.20
C THR A 322 -28.23 11.71 12.25
N MET A 323 -27.91 10.86 13.23
CA MET A 323 -26.86 11.07 14.24
C MET A 323 -25.47 10.91 13.63
N ILE A 324 -24.57 11.84 13.94
CA ILE A 324 -23.21 11.92 13.40
C ILE A 324 -22.29 12.52 14.47
N SER A 325 -21.02 12.14 14.51
CA SER A 325 -19.99 12.78 15.34
C SER A 325 -19.91 14.30 15.10
N SER A 326 -19.68 15.07 16.17
CA SER A 326 -19.45 16.54 16.17
C SER A 326 -18.45 17.02 15.11
N ASP A 327 -17.45 16.19 14.83
CA ASP A 327 -16.28 16.56 14.03
C ASP A 327 -16.49 16.26 12.53
N ALA A 328 -17.67 15.78 12.14
CA ALA A 328 -17.97 15.40 10.77
C ALA A 328 -18.28 16.62 9.89
N ILE A 329 -17.33 16.99 9.02
CA ILE A 329 -17.46 18.10 8.07
C ILE A 329 -18.72 17.96 7.18
N MET A 330 -19.15 16.74 6.84
CA MET A 330 -20.34 16.45 6.04
C MET A 330 -21.11 15.23 6.56
N CYS A 331 -22.43 15.27 6.42
CA CYS A 331 -23.35 14.16 6.71
C CYS A 331 -23.19 13.01 5.72
N TYR A 332 -22.87 11.82 6.22
CA TYR A 332 -22.72 10.60 5.40
C TYR A 332 -24.04 10.13 4.76
N ALA A 333 -25.20 10.48 5.34
CA ALA A 333 -26.51 10.00 4.88
C ALA A 333 -27.15 10.91 3.81
N CYS A 334 -26.94 12.23 3.87
CA CYS A 334 -27.58 13.20 2.95
C CYS A 334 -26.62 14.19 2.26
N GLY A 335 -25.31 14.15 2.55
CA GLY A 335 -24.31 15.03 1.96
C GLY A 335 -24.32 16.48 2.46
N HIS A 336 -25.20 16.83 3.40
CA HIS A 336 -25.25 18.18 3.98
C HIS A 336 -23.98 18.51 4.77
N ARG A 337 -23.37 19.66 4.51
CA ARG A 337 -22.15 20.16 5.19
C ARG A 337 -22.53 20.72 6.57
N LEU A 338 -21.77 20.36 7.59
CA LEU A 338 -22.12 20.62 9.00
C LEU A 338 -21.21 21.65 9.67
N GLN A 339 -19.95 21.74 9.22
CA GLN A 339 -18.99 22.71 9.70
C GLN A 339 -18.84 23.87 8.71
N GLU A 340 -19.25 25.05 9.17
CA GLU A 340 -18.98 26.36 8.58
C GLU A 340 -17.90 27.03 9.43
N GLU A 341 -16.67 26.53 9.34
CA GLU A 341 -15.53 27.13 10.03
C GLU A 341 -15.20 28.49 9.42
N VAL A 342 -15.28 29.54 10.25
CA VAL A 342 -14.90 30.90 9.88
C VAL A 342 -13.37 31.02 9.91
N VAL A 343 -12.71 30.43 8.91
CA VAL A 343 -11.27 30.60 8.69
C VAL A 343 -11.03 31.97 8.09
N GLU A 344 -10.68 32.94 8.94
CA GLU A 344 -10.19 34.26 8.49
C GLU A 344 -8.82 34.10 7.79
N GLY A 345 -8.87 33.85 6.49
CA GLY A 345 -7.72 33.84 5.58
C GLY A 345 -8.14 34.37 4.21
N GLU A 346 -7.41 35.35 3.67
CA GLU A 346 -7.81 36.17 2.52
C GLU A 346 -7.69 35.44 1.16
N GLY A 347 -8.42 34.34 0.97
CA GLY A 347 -8.54 33.62 -0.29
C GLY A 347 -9.59 34.24 -1.23
N GLY A 348 -9.32 35.44 -1.75
CA GLY A 348 -10.27 36.17 -2.60
C GLY A 348 -10.61 35.44 -3.91
N GLU A 349 -11.89 35.22 -4.20
CA GLU A 349 -12.32 34.68 -5.49
C GLU A 349 -12.30 35.75 -6.59
N ILE A 350 -11.63 35.46 -7.71
CA ILE A 350 -11.45 36.34 -8.86
C ILE A 350 -12.16 35.71 -10.08
N PRO A 351 -12.90 36.48 -10.91
CA PRO A 351 -13.47 35.94 -12.14
C PRO A 351 -12.39 35.68 -13.20
N CYS A 352 -12.34 34.47 -13.75
CA CYS A 352 -11.39 34.10 -14.80
C CYS A 352 -11.57 34.99 -16.06
N PRO A 353 -10.50 35.66 -16.57
CA PRO A 353 -10.62 36.62 -17.67
C PRO A 353 -11.04 36.02 -19.02
N ALA A 354 -10.96 34.69 -19.17
CA ALA A 354 -11.34 33.98 -20.39
C ALA A 354 -12.79 33.45 -20.42
N CYS A 355 -13.48 33.38 -19.27
CA CYS A 355 -14.80 32.74 -19.18
C CYS A 355 -15.74 33.27 -18.08
N GLY A 356 -15.28 34.15 -17.20
CA GLY A 356 -16.08 34.71 -16.10
C GLY A 356 -16.32 33.78 -14.90
N THR A 357 -15.90 32.51 -14.96
CA THR A 357 -16.00 31.59 -13.83
C THR A 357 -15.16 32.07 -12.64
N MET A 358 -15.78 32.15 -11.45
CA MET A 358 -15.08 32.44 -10.20
C MET A 358 -14.08 31.34 -9.87
N ILE A 359 -12.86 31.74 -9.51
CA ILE A 359 -11.74 30.89 -9.15
C ILE A 359 -10.99 31.53 -7.97
N SER A 360 -10.35 30.72 -7.12
CA SER A 360 -9.47 31.23 -6.06
C SER A 360 -8.34 32.09 -6.66
N SER A 361 -7.92 33.14 -5.96
CA SER A 361 -6.77 33.99 -6.30
C SER A 361 -5.53 33.22 -6.77
N ASP A 362 -5.26 32.08 -6.11
CA ASP A 362 -4.05 31.29 -6.25
C ASP A 362 -4.13 30.26 -7.39
N ALA A 363 -5.24 30.24 -8.14
CA ALA A 363 -5.52 29.23 -9.16
C ALA A 363 -4.68 29.42 -10.43
N ILE A 364 -3.55 28.71 -10.50
CA ILE A 364 -2.62 28.66 -11.66
C ILE A 364 -3.35 28.34 -12.99
N MET A 365 -4.48 27.63 -12.96
CA MET A 365 -5.39 27.48 -14.10
C MET A 365 -6.85 27.54 -13.67
N CYS A 366 -7.70 28.14 -14.50
CA CYS A 366 -9.15 28.04 -14.35
C CYS A 366 -9.64 26.61 -14.67
N TYR A 367 -10.28 25.98 -13.70
CA TYR A 367 -10.79 24.60 -13.81
C TYR A 367 -11.86 24.43 -14.90
N ALA A 368 -12.61 25.48 -15.23
CA ALA A 368 -13.72 25.41 -16.18
C ALA A 368 -13.32 25.54 -17.66
N CYS A 369 -12.21 26.24 -17.96
CA CYS A 369 -11.80 26.52 -19.34
C CYS A 369 -10.33 26.22 -19.66
N GLY A 370 -9.53 25.80 -18.67
CA GLY A 370 -8.09 25.50 -18.84
C GLY A 370 -7.21 26.72 -19.08
N HIS A 371 -7.74 27.94 -18.98
CA HIS A 371 -6.95 29.16 -19.12
C HIS A 371 -5.97 29.28 -17.95
N ARG A 372 -4.67 29.31 -18.25
CA ARG A 372 -3.61 29.49 -17.25
C ARG A 372 -3.55 30.95 -16.82
N LEU A 373 -3.68 31.20 -15.52
CA LEU A 373 -3.42 32.51 -14.93
C LEU A 373 -1.97 32.50 -14.43
N ALA A 374 -1.18 33.45 -14.90
CA ALA A 374 0.14 33.72 -14.34
C ALA A 374 -0.03 34.79 -13.25
N ALA A 375 0.52 34.54 -12.07
CA ALA A 375 0.78 35.61 -11.13
C ALA A 375 1.94 36.45 -11.70
N GLU A 376 1.64 37.67 -12.16
CA GLU A 376 2.64 38.59 -12.71
C GLU A 376 3.28 39.44 -11.61
N ASP A 377 4.25 38.87 -10.88
CA ASP A 377 5.20 39.65 -10.09
C ASP A 377 6.50 38.87 -9.82
N ASP A 378 7.42 38.88 -10.80
CA ASP A 378 8.87 39.14 -10.57
C ASP A 378 9.61 39.30 -11.93
N ASP A 379 10.08 40.51 -12.26
CA ASP A 379 10.92 40.74 -13.46
C ASP A 379 12.40 40.48 -13.13
N ARG A 380 12.96 39.39 -13.68
CA ARG A 380 14.39 39.30 -14.03
C ARG A 380 14.74 38.07 -14.88
N GLY A 381 15.59 38.27 -15.89
CA GLY A 381 16.31 37.18 -16.57
C GLY A 381 15.97 36.95 -18.04
N GLY A 382 15.79 38.01 -18.83
CA GLY A 382 15.37 37.89 -20.23
C GLY A 382 16.37 37.23 -21.18
N LYS A 383 15.88 36.74 -22.32
CA LYS A 383 16.69 36.39 -23.50
C LYS A 383 15.98 36.83 -24.78
N LYS A 384 16.66 37.62 -25.61
CA LYS A 384 16.08 38.23 -26.83
C LYS A 384 15.66 37.15 -27.84
N GLY A 385 14.43 37.27 -28.36
CA GLY A 385 13.90 36.37 -29.37
C GLY A 385 14.38 36.68 -30.80
N ALA A 386 14.28 35.69 -31.68
CA ALA A 386 14.52 35.80 -33.12
C ALA A 386 13.58 34.85 -33.92
N GLY A 387 12.27 35.04 -33.76
CA GLY A 387 11.25 34.21 -34.41
C GLY A 387 11.05 34.52 -35.89
N ALA A 388 11.66 33.75 -36.79
CA ALA A 388 11.54 33.94 -38.24
C ALA A 388 10.21 33.41 -38.80
N VAL A 389 9.26 34.29 -39.08
CA VAL A 389 7.92 33.93 -39.60
C VAL A 389 7.96 33.57 -41.10
N LYS A 390 7.96 32.28 -41.43
CA LYS A 390 7.74 31.79 -42.80
C LYS A 390 6.24 31.71 -43.11
N LYS A 391 5.71 32.70 -43.85
CA LYS A 391 4.33 32.67 -44.37
C LYS A 391 4.20 31.58 -45.45
N VAL A 392 3.37 30.57 -45.22
CA VAL A 392 2.98 29.59 -46.25
C VAL A 392 1.74 30.08 -46.99
N LEU A 393 1.90 30.37 -48.29
CA LEU A 393 0.86 30.94 -49.13
C LEU A 393 -0.11 29.85 -49.61
N LYS A 394 -1.35 29.82 -49.11
CA LYS A 394 -2.40 28.91 -49.61
C LYS A 394 -2.82 29.30 -51.02
N LYS A 395 -2.25 28.63 -52.04
CA LYS A 395 -2.61 28.81 -53.44
C LYS A 395 -4.01 28.25 -53.68
N LYS A 396 -4.97 29.14 -53.97
CA LYS A 396 -6.35 28.78 -54.30
C LYS A 396 -6.38 28.19 -55.72
N VAL A 397 -6.87 26.96 -55.85
CA VAL A 397 -7.16 26.34 -57.15
C VAL A 397 -8.52 26.84 -57.62
N ILE A 398 -8.63 27.08 -58.93
CA ILE A 398 -9.86 27.25 -59.71
C ILE A 398 -9.88 26.08 -60.69
#